data_AF-A0A7W1QLP8-F1
#
_entry.id   AF-A0A7W1QLP8-F1
#
_cell.length_a   1.000
_cell.length_b   1.000
_cell.length_c   1.000
_cell.angle_alpha   90.00
_cell.angle_beta   90.00
_cell.angle_gamma   90.00
#
_symmetry.space_group_name_H-M   'P 1'
#
loop_
_entity.id
_entity.type
_entity.pdbx_description
1 polymer ?
#
loop_
_entity_poly.entity_id
_entity_poly.type
_entity_poly.pdbx_seq_one_letter_code
_entity_poly.pdbx_strand_id
1 'polypeptide(L)'
;YRERTIFRDVQALPAAHALTIDVANRKVTRWCYWKPAPEPLVAGMDDSTRVATLREMLLDTTRSHLISDVRAGSCLSGGLDSSAVVGLIGKIWREQPADASALGDRFDTFTSCYEYAELDERQYALQVANSVGATPHLVFPSASDFWDSFGQMAWHQDMPFSGLSFYAQWRVMRAAKEAGVKVLLDGQGGDEVFGGYAKFRYAYLASLARAGRVGTMAREAWASVLQRDLYLLDVRRGYRYLPNRLRSLLGVDSLLQRVLRADWDTAIDHESTPATRWWKHATSGRRADGWTTMQAVQVEDILVDTLPLLLRMEDRSSMAFSIEARVPLLDHKLVEFGLSLPDHLKIQGGVSKFAVREATRGLMPEAVRSRRTKLGFAAPDGRWLDGQLRPMVTELIEGSLRCERFVDPAPLRQWYRSPASTGANPEAYGSLFRVLALEMWMRAFDVN
;
A
#
# COMPACT_ATOMS: atom_id res chain seq x y z
N TYR A 1 4.33 -1.21 12.21
CA TYR A 1 5.56 -2.03 12.09
C TYR A 1 6.63 -1.50 13.04
N ARG A 2 7.10 -2.33 13.97
CA ARG A 2 8.11 -2.00 15.00
C ARG A 2 8.96 -3.25 15.28
N GLU A 3 9.74 -3.23 16.36
CA GLU A 3 10.63 -4.33 16.78
C GLU A 3 9.92 -5.63 17.13
N ARG A 4 8.66 -5.55 17.57
CA ARG A 4 7.89 -6.72 17.99
C ARG A 4 7.49 -7.57 16.78
N THR A 5 7.72 -8.87 16.88
CA THR A 5 7.19 -9.87 15.96
C THR A 5 6.14 -10.73 16.66
N ILE A 6 5.51 -11.64 15.92
CA ILE A 6 4.55 -12.60 16.49
C ILE A 6 5.25 -13.72 17.31
N PHE A 7 6.58 -13.85 17.19
CA PHE A 7 7.39 -14.78 17.98
C PHE A 7 8.00 -14.06 19.17
N ARG A 8 8.00 -14.71 20.35
CA ARG A 8 8.48 -14.12 21.60
C ARG A 8 9.96 -13.73 21.55
N ASP A 9 10.79 -14.61 21.00
CA ASP A 9 12.25 -14.51 21.04
C ASP A 9 12.85 -13.96 19.72
N VAL A 10 12.01 -13.51 18.79
CA VAL A 10 12.43 -12.92 17.52
C VAL A 10 12.05 -11.44 17.51
N GLN A 11 13.02 -10.59 17.24
CA GLN A 11 12.84 -9.15 17.11
C GLN A 11 13.19 -8.69 15.70
N ALA A 12 12.36 -7.80 15.14
CA ALA A 12 12.66 -7.14 13.88
C ALA A 12 13.61 -5.96 14.13
N LEU A 13 14.65 -5.82 13.30
CA LEU A 13 15.43 -4.59 13.24
C LEU A 13 14.57 -3.47 12.63
N PRO A 14 14.34 -2.34 13.31
CA PRO A 14 13.54 -1.25 12.75
C PRO A 14 14.17 -0.71 11.46
N ALA A 15 13.32 -0.21 10.55
CA ALA A 15 13.77 0.46 9.34
C ALA A 15 14.74 1.61 9.68
N ALA A 16 15.74 1.83 8.81
CA ALA A 16 16.76 2.86 8.95
C ALA A 16 17.62 2.78 10.23
N HIS A 17 17.73 1.59 10.82
CA HIS A 17 18.63 1.34 11.96
C HIS A 17 19.77 0.41 11.58
N ALA A 18 20.90 0.60 12.24
CA ALA A 18 22.03 -0.32 12.22
C ALA A 18 22.27 -0.86 13.63
N LEU A 19 22.90 -2.02 13.71
CA LEU A 19 23.28 -2.64 14.99
C LEU A 19 24.71 -3.18 14.91
N THR A 20 25.40 -3.14 16.04
CA THR A 20 26.68 -3.82 16.29
C THR A 20 26.53 -4.78 17.45
N ILE A 21 27.05 -5.99 17.30
CA ILE A 21 27.07 -7.03 18.33
C ILE A 21 28.52 -7.26 18.74
N ASP A 22 28.85 -6.92 19.98
CA ASP A 22 30.08 -7.37 20.62
C ASP A 22 29.89 -8.84 21.03
N VAL A 23 30.57 -9.75 20.33
CA VAL A 23 30.44 -11.20 20.56
C VAL A 23 31.05 -11.63 21.90
N ALA A 24 32.10 -10.95 22.38
CA ALA A 24 32.77 -11.28 23.63
C ALA A 24 31.90 -10.92 24.84
N ASN A 25 31.31 -9.73 24.81
CA ASN A 25 30.49 -9.22 25.92
C ASN A 25 28.97 -9.42 25.71
N ARG A 26 28.57 -9.99 24.56
CA ARG A 26 27.17 -10.11 24.11
C ARG A 26 26.39 -8.79 24.15
N LYS A 27 27.10 -7.68 23.92
CA LYS A 27 26.51 -6.33 23.97
C LYS A 27 26.00 -5.94 22.59
N VAL A 28 24.71 -5.63 22.51
CA VAL A 28 24.08 -5.10 21.30
C VAL A 28 23.97 -3.58 21.43
N THR A 29 24.51 -2.85 20.46
CA THR A 29 24.33 -1.39 20.35
C THR A 29 23.62 -1.11 19.04
N ARG A 30 22.55 -0.30 19.09
CA ARG A 30 21.71 0.04 17.95
C ARG A 30 21.61 1.56 17.81
N TRP A 31 21.61 2.06 16.58
CA TRP A 31 21.37 3.47 16.28
C TRP A 31 20.54 3.64 15.00
N CYS A 32 19.77 4.73 14.95
CA CYS A 32 19.06 5.16 13.75
C CYS A 32 20.04 5.98 12.90
N TYR A 33 20.26 5.59 11.65
CA TYR A 33 21.20 6.29 10.76
C TYR A 33 20.51 7.25 9.79
N TRP A 34 19.19 7.10 9.58
CA TRP A 34 18.43 7.95 8.67
C TRP A 34 16.99 8.11 9.15
N LYS A 35 16.42 9.30 8.91
CA LYS A 35 15.00 9.55 9.13
C LYS A 35 14.50 10.50 8.03
N PRO A 36 13.43 10.15 7.30
CA PRO A 36 12.85 11.06 6.34
C PRO A 36 12.34 12.30 7.08
N ALA A 37 12.83 13.46 6.66
CA ALA A 37 12.44 14.75 7.18
C ALA A 37 12.11 15.68 6.00
N PRO A 38 10.93 16.32 5.98
CA PRO A 38 10.70 17.47 5.12
C PRO A 38 11.76 18.54 5.43
N GLU A 39 12.59 18.85 4.44
CA GLU A 39 13.57 19.91 4.51
C GLU A 39 13.00 21.21 3.91
N PRO A 40 13.44 22.38 4.37
CA PRO A 40 13.08 23.63 3.73
C PRO A 40 13.58 23.65 2.29
N LEU A 41 12.66 23.70 1.32
CA LEU A 41 13.03 23.91 -0.09
C LEU A 41 13.69 25.29 -0.27
N VAL A 42 14.57 25.39 -1.27
CA VAL A 42 15.24 26.64 -1.64
C VAL A 42 14.23 27.78 -1.80
N ALA A 43 14.42 28.84 -1.02
CA ALA A 43 13.56 30.01 -1.03
C ALA A 43 13.56 30.68 -2.43
N GLY A 44 12.38 31.04 -2.93
CA GLY A 44 12.22 31.69 -4.23
C GLY A 44 12.09 30.74 -5.42
N MET A 45 12.25 29.43 -5.24
CA MET A 45 11.92 28.46 -6.30
C MET A 45 10.40 28.45 -6.53
N ASP A 46 9.99 28.73 -7.77
CA ASP A 46 8.59 28.71 -8.15
C ASP A 46 8.06 27.27 -8.30
N ASP A 47 6.74 27.13 -8.36
CA ASP A 47 6.10 25.82 -8.44
C ASP A 47 6.43 25.10 -9.76
N SER A 48 6.67 25.84 -10.84
CA SER A 48 7.02 25.25 -12.14
C SER A 48 8.41 24.60 -12.11
N THR A 49 9.39 25.27 -11.50
CA THR A 49 10.73 24.72 -11.29
C THR A 49 10.69 23.50 -10.39
N ARG A 50 9.90 23.51 -9.30
CA ARG A 50 9.74 22.34 -8.42
C ARG A 50 9.20 21.11 -9.16
N VAL A 51 8.23 21.30 -10.05
CA VAL A 51 7.68 20.21 -10.87
C VAL A 51 8.71 19.72 -11.91
N ALA A 52 9.50 20.63 -12.50
CA ALA A 52 10.59 20.25 -13.39
C ALA A 52 11.67 19.44 -12.67
N THR A 53 12.12 19.90 -11.49
CA THR A 53 13.05 19.15 -10.63
C THR A 53 12.49 17.79 -10.25
N LEU A 54 11.20 17.69 -9.89
CA LEU A 54 10.55 16.41 -9.62
C LEU A 54 10.66 15.45 -10.82
N ARG A 55 10.42 15.97 -12.04
CA ARG A 55 10.51 15.17 -13.26
C ARG A 55 11.93 14.65 -13.50
N GLU A 56 12.93 15.49 -13.30
CA GLU A 56 14.34 15.10 -13.42
C GLU A 56 14.72 14.03 -12.39
N MET A 57 14.33 14.23 -11.13
CA MET A 57 14.56 13.23 -10.08
C MET A 57 13.86 11.90 -10.38
N LEU A 58 12.61 11.93 -10.84
CA LEU A 58 11.90 10.71 -11.26
C LEU A 58 12.62 9.97 -12.40
N LEU A 59 13.20 10.70 -13.36
CA LEU A 59 14.00 10.11 -14.43
C LEU A 59 15.30 9.50 -13.89
N ASP A 60 16.04 10.24 -13.07
CA ASP A 60 17.31 9.79 -12.50
C ASP A 60 17.12 8.56 -11.60
N THR A 61 16.10 8.56 -10.74
CA THR A 61 15.84 7.42 -9.84
C THR A 61 15.42 6.19 -10.65
N THR A 62 14.53 6.34 -11.63
CA THR A 62 14.13 5.24 -12.51
C THR A 62 15.33 4.68 -13.28
N ARG A 63 16.21 5.55 -13.80
CA ARG A 63 17.44 5.15 -14.50
C ARG A 63 18.35 4.32 -13.60
N SER A 64 18.62 4.79 -12.38
CA SER A 64 19.46 4.06 -11.43
C SER A 64 18.90 2.68 -11.05
N HIS A 65 17.57 2.56 -11.01
CA HIS A 65 16.88 1.31 -10.68
C HIS A 65 16.79 0.34 -11.88
N LEU A 66 17.15 0.76 -13.09
CA LEU A 66 17.26 -0.11 -14.27
C LEU A 66 18.64 -0.79 -14.40
N ILE A 67 19.63 -0.43 -13.58
CA ILE A 67 20.97 -1.03 -13.61
C ILE A 67 20.88 -2.51 -13.22
N SER A 68 21.06 -3.42 -14.18
CA SER A 68 20.95 -4.87 -13.97
C SER A 68 21.60 -5.64 -15.13
N ASP A 69 22.34 -6.70 -14.80
CA ASP A 69 22.90 -7.65 -15.78
C ASP A 69 21.90 -8.74 -16.20
N VAL A 70 20.72 -8.75 -15.56
CA VAL A 70 19.62 -9.69 -15.83
C VAL A 70 18.37 -8.96 -16.30
N ARG A 71 17.49 -9.70 -16.99
CA ARG A 71 16.27 -9.17 -17.59
C ARG A 71 15.39 -8.44 -16.56
N ALA A 72 15.08 -7.18 -16.85
CA ALA A 72 14.17 -6.35 -16.08
C ALA A 72 12.79 -6.19 -16.77
N GLY A 73 11.77 -5.90 -15.98
CA GLY A 73 10.42 -5.56 -16.43
C GLY A 73 9.73 -4.63 -15.42
N SER A 74 8.41 -4.45 -15.56
CA SER A 74 7.66 -3.59 -14.63
C SER A 74 6.26 -4.10 -14.30
N CYS A 75 5.80 -3.85 -13.07
CA CYS A 75 4.41 -4.01 -12.69
C CYS A 75 3.57 -2.86 -13.29
N LEU A 76 2.43 -3.18 -13.89
CA LEU A 76 1.54 -2.18 -14.49
C LEU A 76 0.09 -2.41 -14.10
N SER A 77 -0.43 -1.61 -13.18
CA SER A 77 -1.82 -1.72 -12.70
C SER A 77 -2.80 -0.77 -13.42
N GLY A 78 -2.31 0.08 -14.34
CA GLY A 78 -3.09 1.19 -14.92
C GLY A 78 -3.40 2.33 -13.95
N GLY A 79 -2.81 2.32 -12.74
CA GLY A 79 -2.82 3.44 -11.81
C GLY A 79 -1.73 4.47 -12.12
N LEU A 80 -1.85 5.68 -11.57
CA LEU A 80 -0.91 6.78 -11.84
C LEU A 80 0.55 6.38 -11.59
N ASP A 81 0.84 5.74 -10.46
CA ASP A 81 2.23 5.53 -10.02
C ASP A 81 2.92 4.47 -10.86
N SER A 82 2.31 3.28 -11.03
CA SER A 82 2.84 2.25 -11.94
C SER A 82 2.93 2.76 -13.38
N SER A 83 1.98 3.58 -13.83
CA SER A 83 2.01 4.14 -15.18
C SER A 83 3.09 5.21 -15.34
N ALA A 84 3.40 5.96 -14.27
CA ALA A 84 4.52 6.89 -14.23
C ALA A 84 5.84 6.15 -14.37
N VAL A 85 6.04 5.08 -13.60
CA VAL A 85 7.22 4.22 -13.70
C VAL A 85 7.36 3.64 -15.11
N VAL A 86 6.31 3.02 -15.67
CA VAL A 86 6.35 2.47 -17.04
C VAL A 86 6.58 3.55 -18.09
N GLY A 87 6.00 4.74 -17.94
CA GLY A 87 6.23 5.87 -18.84
C GLY A 87 7.67 6.41 -18.78
N LEU A 88 8.26 6.47 -17.58
CA LEU A 88 9.65 6.86 -17.37
C LEU A 88 10.61 5.82 -17.97
N ILE A 89 10.37 4.53 -17.71
CA ILE A 89 11.13 3.43 -18.30
C ILE A 89 11.03 3.48 -19.83
N GLY A 90 9.84 3.65 -20.39
CA GLY A 90 9.63 3.76 -21.83
C GLY A 90 10.34 4.95 -22.47
N LYS A 91 10.45 6.08 -21.75
CA LYS A 91 11.25 7.23 -22.20
C LYS A 91 12.75 6.91 -22.20
N ILE A 92 13.27 6.34 -21.12
CA ILE A 92 14.69 5.95 -21.02
C ILE A 92 15.01 4.91 -22.10
N TRP A 93 14.16 3.90 -22.29
CA TRP A 93 14.37 2.85 -23.29
C TRP A 93 14.47 3.38 -24.72
N ARG A 94 13.69 4.42 -25.07
CA ARG A 94 13.73 5.04 -26.41
C ARG A 94 14.86 6.05 -26.60
N GLU A 95 15.13 6.88 -25.59
CA GLU A 95 16.04 8.02 -25.73
C GLU A 95 17.46 7.73 -25.21
N GLN A 96 17.60 6.77 -24.29
CA GLN A 96 18.83 6.40 -23.60
C GLN A 96 18.93 4.86 -23.46
N PRO A 97 18.94 4.10 -24.57
CA PRO A 97 18.85 2.64 -24.55
C PRO A 97 19.99 1.96 -23.77
N ALA A 98 21.17 2.59 -23.67
CA ALA A 98 22.28 2.10 -22.87
C ALA A 98 21.92 1.99 -21.38
N ASP A 99 21.14 2.95 -20.87
CA ASP A 99 20.68 3.00 -19.48
C ASP A 99 19.48 2.08 -19.20
N ALA A 100 18.89 1.49 -20.24
CA ALA A 100 17.81 0.51 -20.17
C ALA A 100 18.21 -0.84 -20.77
N SER A 101 19.52 -1.14 -20.81
CA SER A 101 20.07 -2.37 -21.38
C SER A 101 19.47 -3.65 -20.75
N ALA A 102 19.07 -3.60 -19.47
CA ALA A 102 18.40 -4.69 -18.77
C ALA A 102 17.03 -5.08 -19.37
N LEU A 103 16.38 -4.21 -20.13
CA LEU A 103 15.13 -4.54 -20.85
C LEU A 103 15.42 -5.32 -22.15
N GLY A 104 16.62 -5.14 -22.71
CA GLY A 104 17.00 -5.71 -23.99
C GLY A 104 16.11 -5.27 -25.14
N ASP A 105 15.67 -6.25 -25.93
CA ASP A 105 14.81 -6.08 -27.12
C ASP A 105 13.32 -5.93 -26.78
N ARG A 106 12.91 -6.25 -25.55
CA ARG A 106 11.50 -6.33 -25.17
C ARG A 106 11.26 -5.89 -23.74
N PHE A 107 10.51 -4.81 -23.57
CA PHE A 107 10.02 -4.35 -22.28
C PHE A 107 8.76 -5.10 -21.86
N ASP A 108 8.87 -6.01 -20.88
CA ASP A 108 7.75 -6.77 -20.34
C ASP A 108 7.02 -6.02 -19.20
N THR A 109 5.69 -6.00 -19.27
CA THR A 109 4.83 -5.45 -18.20
C THR A 109 3.84 -6.47 -17.70
N PHE A 110 3.55 -6.49 -16.39
CA PHE A 110 2.67 -7.48 -15.78
C PHE A 110 1.46 -6.82 -15.11
N THR A 111 0.26 -7.29 -15.42
CA THR A 111 -1.00 -6.73 -14.94
C THR A 111 -1.90 -7.82 -14.37
N SER A 112 -2.33 -7.66 -13.13
CA SER A 112 -3.40 -8.50 -12.56
C SER A 112 -4.76 -8.04 -13.10
N CYS A 113 -5.56 -8.99 -13.56
CA CYS A 113 -6.86 -8.79 -14.18
C CYS A 113 -7.92 -9.71 -13.57
N TYR A 114 -9.17 -9.27 -13.60
CA TYR A 114 -10.32 -10.06 -13.23
C TYR A 114 -11.39 -9.98 -14.32
N GLU A 115 -12.23 -11.01 -14.41
CA GLU A 115 -13.41 -11.02 -15.30
C GLU A 115 -14.59 -10.19 -14.76
N TYR A 116 -14.38 -9.48 -13.65
CA TYR A 116 -15.37 -8.59 -13.05
C TYR A 116 -15.09 -7.15 -13.49
N ALA A 117 -15.99 -6.56 -14.28
CA ALA A 117 -15.81 -5.24 -14.88
C ALA A 117 -15.50 -4.12 -13.86
N GLU A 118 -16.06 -4.20 -12.66
CA GLU A 118 -15.84 -3.25 -11.57
C GLU A 118 -14.52 -3.43 -10.82
N LEU A 119 -13.79 -4.52 -11.06
CA LEU A 119 -12.46 -4.81 -10.52
C LEU A 119 -11.36 -4.79 -11.59
N ASP A 120 -11.72 -4.52 -12.85
CA ASP A 120 -10.83 -4.68 -13.99
C ASP A 120 -10.34 -3.34 -14.54
N GLU A 121 -9.04 -3.09 -14.38
CA GLU A 121 -8.37 -1.88 -14.86
C GLU A 121 -7.48 -2.14 -16.08
N ARG A 122 -7.58 -3.33 -16.72
CA ARG A 122 -6.70 -3.72 -17.82
C ARG A 122 -6.70 -2.74 -18.98
N GLN A 123 -7.83 -2.10 -19.27
CA GLN A 123 -7.92 -1.10 -20.35
C GLN A 123 -6.93 0.05 -20.17
N TYR A 124 -6.68 0.49 -18.94
CA TYR A 124 -5.74 1.57 -18.64
C TYR A 124 -4.30 1.07 -18.68
N ALA A 125 -4.06 -0.12 -18.14
CA ALA A 125 -2.75 -0.77 -18.23
C ALA A 125 -2.32 -0.98 -19.69
N LEU A 126 -3.20 -1.52 -20.54
CA LEU A 126 -2.94 -1.75 -21.95
C LEU A 126 -2.69 -0.44 -22.71
N GLN A 127 -3.44 0.64 -22.41
CA GLN A 127 -3.18 1.95 -23.01
C GLN A 127 -1.75 2.45 -22.73
N VAL A 128 -1.27 2.28 -21.49
CA VAL A 128 0.09 2.68 -21.11
C VAL A 128 1.12 1.77 -21.79
N ALA A 129 0.95 0.45 -21.71
CA ALA A 129 1.85 -0.51 -22.34
C ALA A 129 2.00 -0.24 -23.84
N ASN A 130 0.89 -0.05 -24.54
CA ASN A 130 0.87 0.27 -25.98
C ASN A 130 1.57 1.61 -26.27
N SER A 131 1.40 2.63 -25.42
CA SER A 131 2.03 3.94 -25.62
C SER A 131 3.55 3.92 -25.50
N VAL A 132 4.11 2.91 -24.82
CA VAL A 132 5.56 2.74 -24.65
C VAL A 132 6.15 1.61 -25.49
N GLY A 133 5.31 0.84 -26.20
CA GLY A 133 5.74 -0.35 -26.95
C GLY A 133 6.10 -1.55 -26.06
N ALA A 134 5.57 -1.61 -24.83
CA ALA A 134 5.79 -2.74 -23.93
C ALA A 134 4.96 -3.96 -24.36
N THR A 135 5.43 -5.15 -24.01
CA THR A 135 4.70 -6.42 -24.13
C THR A 135 3.89 -6.67 -22.86
N PRO A 136 2.55 -6.59 -22.88
CA PRO A 136 1.73 -6.80 -21.71
C PRO A 136 1.48 -8.29 -21.44
N HIS A 137 1.70 -8.70 -20.19
CA HIS A 137 1.35 -10.02 -19.65
C HIS A 137 0.16 -9.85 -18.70
N LEU A 138 -1.01 -10.33 -19.13
CA LEU A 138 -2.24 -10.27 -18.33
C LEU A 138 -2.34 -11.53 -17.46
N VAL A 139 -2.50 -11.34 -16.16
CA VAL A 139 -2.54 -12.41 -15.16
C VAL A 139 -3.96 -12.49 -14.59
N PHE A 140 -4.54 -13.68 -14.56
CA PHE A 140 -5.90 -13.91 -14.07
C PHE A 140 -5.88 -14.78 -12.81
N PRO A 141 -5.87 -14.17 -11.61
CA PRO A 141 -5.96 -14.91 -10.35
C PRO A 141 -7.29 -15.64 -10.24
N SER A 142 -7.28 -16.87 -9.73
CA SER A 142 -8.49 -17.67 -9.47
C SER A 142 -8.62 -18.05 -7.99
N ALA A 143 -9.86 -18.30 -7.56
CA ALA A 143 -10.16 -18.71 -6.19
C ALA A 143 -9.52 -20.06 -5.82
N SER A 144 -9.53 -21.04 -6.74
CA SER A 144 -8.94 -22.36 -6.48
C SER A 144 -7.44 -22.27 -6.26
N ASP A 145 -6.71 -21.59 -7.16
CA ASP A 145 -5.25 -21.44 -7.03
C ASP A 145 -4.87 -20.57 -5.82
N PHE A 146 -5.75 -19.64 -5.40
CA PHE A 146 -5.57 -18.94 -4.11
C PHE A 146 -5.57 -19.92 -2.96
N TRP A 147 -6.59 -20.78 -2.87
CA TRP A 147 -6.71 -21.74 -1.78
C TRP A 147 -5.50 -22.68 -1.72
N ASP A 148 -5.09 -23.22 -2.88
CA ASP A 148 -3.93 -24.10 -3.01
C ASP A 148 -2.62 -23.40 -2.61
N SER A 149 -2.49 -22.11 -2.95
CA SER A 149 -1.32 -21.30 -2.61
C SER A 149 -1.34 -20.73 -1.19
N PHE A 150 -2.48 -20.77 -0.48
CA PHE A 150 -2.67 -20.00 0.74
C PHE A 150 -1.69 -20.41 1.85
N GLY A 151 -1.49 -21.71 2.05
CA GLY A 151 -0.50 -22.21 3.02
C GLY A 151 0.92 -21.77 2.69
N GLN A 152 1.31 -21.85 1.41
CA GLN A 152 2.63 -21.39 0.95
C GLN A 152 2.78 -19.87 1.15
N MET A 153 1.78 -19.09 0.78
CA MET A 153 1.78 -17.65 1.02
C MET A 153 1.91 -17.32 2.51
N ALA A 154 1.18 -18.01 3.38
CA ALA A 154 1.25 -17.80 4.82
C ALA A 154 2.66 -18.07 5.38
N TRP A 155 3.35 -19.09 4.84
CA TRP A 155 4.76 -19.36 5.15
C TRP A 155 5.67 -18.21 4.69
N HIS A 156 5.63 -17.86 3.39
CA HIS A 156 6.52 -16.82 2.84
C HIS A 156 6.29 -15.42 3.44
N GLN A 157 5.05 -15.11 3.81
CA GLN A 157 4.71 -13.85 4.44
C GLN A 157 5.18 -13.76 5.88
N ASP A 158 5.63 -14.85 6.52
CA ASP A 158 6.13 -14.95 7.91
C ASP A 158 5.14 -14.46 9.02
N MET A 159 3.97 -13.96 8.65
CA MET A 159 2.89 -13.53 9.56
C MET A 159 1.55 -13.44 8.81
N PRO A 160 0.41 -13.35 9.53
CA PRO A 160 -0.89 -13.19 8.90
C PRO A 160 -0.97 -11.92 8.05
N PHE A 161 -1.60 -12.00 6.88
CA PHE A 161 -1.78 -10.89 5.94
C PHE A 161 -3.26 -10.50 5.75
N SER A 162 -3.50 -9.37 5.10
CA SER A 162 -4.76 -8.62 5.25
C SER A 162 -5.77 -8.71 4.11
N GLY A 163 -5.54 -9.55 3.09
CA GLY A 163 -6.55 -9.78 2.03
C GLY A 163 -5.99 -10.42 0.75
N LEU A 164 -6.87 -10.65 -0.23
CA LEU A 164 -6.54 -11.27 -1.52
C LEU A 164 -5.68 -10.37 -2.43
N SER A 165 -5.50 -9.09 -2.10
CA SER A 165 -4.53 -8.22 -2.80
C SER A 165 -3.12 -8.80 -2.75
N PHE A 166 -2.74 -9.47 -1.66
CA PHE A 166 -1.46 -10.17 -1.54
C PHE A 166 -1.35 -11.30 -2.58
N TYR A 167 -2.45 -12.00 -2.83
CA TYR A 167 -2.50 -13.09 -3.80
C TYR A 167 -2.44 -12.59 -5.24
N ALA A 168 -3.09 -11.47 -5.55
CA ALA A 168 -2.95 -10.84 -6.86
C ALA A 168 -1.48 -10.48 -7.16
N GLN A 169 -0.73 -9.96 -6.17
CA GLN A 169 0.70 -9.66 -6.35
C GLN A 169 1.52 -10.95 -6.47
N TRP A 170 1.27 -11.95 -5.62
CA TRP A 170 1.88 -13.29 -5.71
C TRP A 170 1.79 -13.86 -7.12
N ARG A 171 0.61 -13.75 -7.75
CA ARG A 171 0.38 -14.20 -9.13
C ARG A 171 1.13 -13.40 -10.18
N VAL A 172 1.25 -12.09 -10.01
CA VAL A 172 2.07 -11.22 -10.87
C VAL A 172 3.54 -11.62 -10.80
N MET A 173 4.07 -11.86 -9.59
CA MET A 173 5.46 -12.27 -9.40
C MET A 173 5.75 -13.65 -10.01
N ARG A 174 4.79 -14.59 -9.89
CA ARG A 174 4.88 -15.89 -10.55
C ARG A 174 4.93 -15.78 -12.07
N ALA A 175 4.05 -14.96 -12.66
CA ALA A 175 4.02 -14.72 -14.10
C ALA A 175 5.33 -14.08 -14.61
N ALA A 176 5.92 -13.17 -13.84
CA ALA A 176 7.21 -12.58 -14.18
C ALA A 176 8.36 -13.60 -14.19
N LYS A 177 8.37 -14.51 -13.22
CA LYS A 177 9.31 -15.63 -13.17
C LYS A 177 9.12 -16.57 -14.37
N GLU A 178 7.89 -16.92 -14.71
CA GLU A 178 7.56 -17.74 -15.87
C GLU A 178 8.00 -17.07 -17.20
N ALA A 179 7.92 -15.74 -17.28
CA ALA A 179 8.40 -14.95 -18.43
C ALA A 179 9.92 -14.75 -18.48
N GLY A 180 10.68 -15.28 -17.52
CA GLY A 180 12.14 -15.17 -17.46
C GLY A 180 12.67 -13.82 -17.00
N VAL A 181 11.82 -12.97 -16.40
CA VAL A 181 12.23 -11.71 -15.77
C VAL A 181 12.80 -12.00 -14.39
N LYS A 182 13.81 -11.22 -13.97
CA LYS A 182 14.44 -11.34 -12.64
C LYS A 182 14.32 -10.08 -11.80
N VAL A 183 14.17 -8.92 -12.44
CA VAL A 183 14.00 -7.62 -11.77
C VAL A 183 12.68 -7.00 -12.20
N LEU A 184 11.85 -6.57 -11.26
CA LEU A 184 10.62 -5.84 -11.54
C LEU A 184 10.65 -4.46 -10.88
N LEU A 185 10.34 -3.42 -11.66
CA LEU A 185 10.11 -2.08 -11.15
C LEU A 185 8.62 -1.88 -10.86
N ASP A 186 8.26 -1.46 -9.65
CA ASP A 186 6.90 -1.19 -9.20
C ASP A 186 6.72 0.29 -8.80
N GLY A 187 5.49 0.79 -8.89
CA GLY A 187 5.10 2.15 -8.50
C GLY A 187 4.76 2.29 -7.01
N GLN A 188 5.20 1.38 -6.15
CA GLN A 188 4.89 1.41 -4.73
C GLN A 188 5.55 2.62 -4.04
N GLY A 189 4.91 3.18 -3.00
CA GLY A 189 5.38 4.38 -2.31
C GLY A 189 4.91 5.72 -2.89
N GLY A 190 4.40 5.74 -4.12
CA GLY A 190 3.91 6.97 -4.76
C GLY A 190 2.75 7.63 -4.00
N ASP A 191 1.86 6.84 -3.41
CA ASP A 191 0.74 7.36 -2.63
C ASP A 191 1.21 7.98 -1.31
N GLU A 192 2.17 7.37 -0.62
CA GLU A 192 2.71 7.83 0.65
C GLU A 192 3.55 9.10 0.52
N VAL A 193 4.42 9.14 -0.50
CA VAL A 193 5.32 10.29 -0.75
C VAL A 193 4.57 11.48 -1.32
N PHE A 194 3.58 11.28 -2.20
CA PHE A 194 2.92 12.38 -2.93
C PHE A 194 1.46 12.62 -2.55
N GLY A 195 0.96 11.99 -1.50
CA GLY A 195 -0.35 12.30 -0.93
C GLY A 195 -1.53 11.70 -1.71
N GLY A 196 -1.43 10.44 -2.10
CA GLY A 196 -2.43 9.75 -2.93
C GLY A 196 -3.67 9.23 -2.17
N TYR A 197 -3.51 8.85 -0.90
CA TYR A 197 -4.59 8.34 -0.06
C TYR A 197 -5.52 9.42 0.51
N ALA A 198 -6.78 9.04 0.74
CA ALA A 198 -7.80 9.91 1.33
C ALA A 198 -7.39 10.51 2.70
N LYS A 199 -6.63 9.76 3.52
CA LYS A 199 -6.11 10.24 4.81
C LYS A 199 -5.27 11.52 4.68
N PHE A 200 -4.58 11.69 3.56
CA PHE A 200 -3.77 12.87 3.29
C PHE A 200 -4.62 14.08 2.90
N ARG A 201 -5.81 13.88 2.31
CA ARG A 201 -6.79 14.95 2.07
C ARG A 201 -7.27 15.54 3.39
N TYR A 202 -7.65 14.68 4.34
CA TYR A 202 -8.02 15.15 5.68
C TYR A 202 -6.87 15.86 6.40
N ALA A 203 -5.64 15.33 6.29
CA ALA A 203 -4.45 15.95 6.87
C ALA A 203 -4.10 17.31 6.23
N TYR A 204 -4.36 17.47 4.92
CA TYR A 204 -4.19 18.74 4.22
C TYR A 204 -5.21 19.78 4.66
N LEU A 205 -6.50 19.42 4.76
CA LEU A 205 -7.54 20.31 5.28
C LEU A 205 -7.22 20.74 6.72
N ALA A 206 -6.74 19.81 7.57
CA ALA A 206 -6.26 20.14 8.91
C ALA A 206 -5.07 21.11 8.89
N SER A 207 -4.13 20.94 7.95
CA SER A 207 -3.00 21.85 7.77
C SER A 207 -3.45 23.27 7.40
N LEU A 208 -4.44 23.40 6.49
CA LEU A 208 -5.01 24.69 6.09
C LEU A 208 -5.76 25.38 7.23
N ALA A 209 -6.58 24.62 7.98
CA ALA A 209 -7.30 25.13 9.15
C ALA A 209 -6.35 25.75 10.18
N ARG A 210 -5.25 25.04 10.47
CA ARG A 210 -4.23 25.46 11.45
C ARG A 210 -3.40 26.65 10.98
N ALA A 211 -3.21 26.78 9.67
CA ALA A 211 -2.57 27.93 9.07
C ALA A 211 -3.51 29.15 8.94
N GLY A 212 -4.77 29.07 9.41
CA GLY A 212 -5.76 30.13 9.29
C GLY A 212 -6.28 30.36 7.87
N ARG A 213 -6.00 29.45 6.93
CA ARG A 213 -6.36 29.58 5.50
C ARG A 213 -7.75 29.01 5.22
N VAL A 214 -8.76 29.51 5.95
CA VAL A 214 -10.14 28.99 5.91
C VAL A 214 -10.76 29.08 4.51
N GLY A 215 -10.50 30.15 3.76
CA GLY A 215 -11.00 30.30 2.39
C GLY A 215 -10.45 29.25 1.42
N THR A 216 -9.14 28.95 1.50
CA THR A 216 -8.52 27.87 0.72
C THR A 216 -9.06 26.51 1.14
N MET A 217 -9.22 26.28 2.45
CA MET A 217 -9.80 25.03 2.97
C MET A 217 -11.21 24.79 2.43
N ALA A 218 -12.08 25.82 2.47
CA ALA A 218 -13.44 25.72 1.95
C ALA A 218 -13.45 25.42 0.44
N ARG A 219 -12.56 26.08 -0.33
CA ARG A 219 -12.41 25.83 -1.77
C ARG A 219 -11.96 24.40 -2.07
N GLU A 220 -10.97 23.88 -1.34
CA GLU A 220 -10.47 22.51 -1.52
C GLU A 220 -11.50 21.45 -1.10
N ALA A 221 -12.20 21.68 0.00
CA ALA A 221 -13.31 20.82 0.43
C ALA A 221 -14.43 20.81 -0.63
N TRP A 222 -14.84 21.98 -1.11
CA TRP A 222 -15.86 22.11 -2.14
C TRP A 222 -15.45 21.48 -3.47
N ALA A 223 -14.21 21.70 -3.91
CA ALA A 223 -13.66 21.07 -5.11
C ALA A 223 -13.69 19.54 -5.01
N SER A 224 -13.40 18.98 -3.83
CA SER A 224 -13.47 17.55 -3.59
C SER A 224 -14.90 17.00 -3.64
N VAL A 225 -15.87 17.75 -3.11
CA VAL A 225 -17.31 17.42 -3.20
C VAL A 225 -17.80 17.45 -4.64
N LEU A 226 -17.50 18.53 -5.38
CA LEU A 226 -17.89 18.69 -6.79
C LEU A 226 -17.31 17.57 -7.67
N GLN A 227 -16.12 17.09 -7.35
CA GLN A 227 -15.45 16.00 -8.07
C GLN A 227 -15.97 14.61 -7.69
N ARG A 228 -17.02 14.53 -6.85
CA ARG A 228 -17.59 13.27 -6.34
C ARG A 228 -16.51 12.37 -5.75
N ASP A 229 -15.60 12.94 -4.98
CA ASP A 229 -14.63 12.14 -4.25
C ASP A 229 -15.37 11.32 -3.19
N LEU A 230 -15.73 10.09 -3.57
CA LEU A 230 -16.45 9.15 -2.74
C LEU A 230 -15.71 8.88 -1.43
N TYR A 231 -14.39 9.09 -1.36
CA TYR A 231 -13.63 8.86 -0.13
C TYR A 231 -13.84 9.94 0.92
N LEU A 232 -13.96 11.21 0.54
CA LEU A 232 -14.27 12.29 1.49
C LEU A 232 -15.71 12.22 1.99
N LEU A 233 -16.62 11.72 1.14
CA LEU A 233 -18.05 11.64 1.39
C LEU A 233 -18.48 10.34 2.10
N ASP A 234 -17.65 9.29 2.03
CA ASP A 234 -17.92 8.01 2.71
C ASP A 234 -17.31 7.99 4.12
N VAL A 235 -18.10 8.46 5.09
CA VAL A 235 -17.76 8.40 6.53
C VAL A 235 -17.45 6.97 6.98
N ARG A 236 -17.99 5.94 6.29
CA ARG A 236 -17.70 4.52 6.56
C ARG A 236 -16.36 4.04 5.99
N ARG A 237 -15.61 4.86 5.27
CA ARG A 237 -14.18 4.61 4.97
C ARG A 237 -13.25 5.42 5.86
N GLY A 238 -13.77 6.51 6.43
CA GLY A 238 -13.12 7.34 7.45
C GLY A 238 -13.23 6.81 8.87
N TYR A 239 -14.12 5.86 9.18
CA TYR A 239 -14.36 5.41 10.58
C TYR A 239 -13.12 4.86 11.27
N ARG A 240 -12.18 4.29 10.51
CA ARG A 240 -10.90 3.80 11.07
C ARG A 240 -10.06 4.92 11.67
N TYR A 241 -10.39 6.16 11.37
CA TYR A 241 -9.82 7.37 11.92
C TYR A 241 -10.83 8.13 12.77
N LEU A 242 -11.94 7.53 13.21
CA LEU A 242 -12.77 8.10 14.27
C LEU A 242 -12.24 7.64 15.63
N PRO A 243 -12.39 8.44 16.70
CA PRO A 243 -12.08 7.99 18.06
C PRO A 243 -12.89 6.73 18.43
N ASN A 244 -12.29 5.82 19.22
CA ASN A 244 -12.90 4.53 19.58
C ASN A 244 -14.34 4.65 20.11
N ARG A 245 -14.62 5.68 20.93
CA ARG A 245 -15.97 5.95 21.46
C ARG A 245 -17.00 6.25 20.37
N LEU A 246 -16.61 6.95 19.31
CA LEU A 246 -17.48 7.23 18.17
C LEU A 246 -17.69 5.98 17.30
N ARG A 247 -16.66 5.14 17.16
CA ARG A 247 -16.74 3.87 16.41
C ARG A 247 -17.70 2.88 17.07
N SER A 248 -17.61 2.74 18.40
CA SER A 248 -18.51 1.91 19.21
C SER A 248 -19.95 2.45 19.17
N LEU A 249 -20.13 3.77 19.28
CA LEU A 249 -21.45 4.41 19.22
C LEU A 249 -22.12 4.26 17.83
N LEU A 250 -21.33 4.21 16.76
CA LEU A 250 -21.81 3.96 15.40
C LEU A 250 -22.06 2.46 15.10
N GLY A 251 -21.90 1.57 16.09
CA GLY A 251 -22.18 0.15 15.95
C GLY A 251 -21.25 -0.57 14.96
N VAL A 252 -20.05 -0.05 14.73
CA VAL A 252 -19.04 -0.61 13.81
C VAL A 252 -18.23 -1.71 14.50
N ASP A 253 -18.89 -2.55 15.30
CA ASP A 253 -18.24 -3.65 15.98
C ASP A 253 -17.95 -4.75 14.97
N SER A 254 -16.67 -4.88 14.63
CA SER A 254 -16.16 -5.88 13.71
C SER A 254 -16.45 -7.29 14.25
N LEU A 255 -16.84 -8.22 13.37
CA LEU A 255 -16.89 -9.67 13.68
C LEU A 255 -15.65 -10.11 14.48
N LEU A 256 -14.49 -9.57 14.15
CA LEU A 256 -13.22 -9.82 14.84
C LEU A 256 -13.29 -9.53 16.35
N GLN A 257 -13.89 -8.42 16.79
CA GLN A 257 -14.03 -8.11 18.22
C GLN A 257 -14.92 -9.12 18.96
N ARG A 258 -15.92 -9.70 18.29
CA ARG A 258 -16.81 -10.70 18.90
C ARG A 258 -16.17 -12.07 19.03
N VAL A 259 -15.26 -12.37 18.11
CA VAL A 259 -14.65 -13.69 17.97
C VAL A 259 -13.34 -13.78 18.74
N LEU A 260 -12.61 -12.68 18.95
CA LEU A 260 -11.36 -12.75 19.71
C LEU A 260 -11.61 -13.01 21.20
N ARG A 261 -10.82 -13.93 21.78
CA ARG A 261 -10.86 -14.24 23.21
C ARG A 261 -10.14 -13.21 24.08
N ALA A 262 -9.20 -12.47 23.50
CA ALA A 262 -8.55 -11.36 24.16
C ALA A 262 -9.50 -10.17 24.23
N ASP A 263 -9.48 -9.45 25.36
CA ASP A 263 -10.14 -8.15 25.45
C ASP A 263 -9.46 -7.20 24.44
N TRP A 264 -10.08 -7.06 23.28
CA TRP A 264 -9.57 -6.28 22.16
C TRP A 264 -9.36 -4.83 22.56
N ASP A 265 -10.25 -4.28 23.37
CA ASP A 265 -10.15 -2.91 23.83
C ASP A 265 -8.96 -2.75 24.77
N THR A 266 -8.77 -3.66 25.73
CA THR A 266 -7.55 -3.69 26.57
C THR A 266 -6.27 -3.91 25.75
N ALA A 267 -6.30 -4.76 24.72
CA ALA A 267 -5.15 -5.04 23.86
C ALA A 267 -4.69 -3.81 23.05
N ILE A 268 -5.63 -2.95 22.64
CA ILE A 268 -5.32 -1.74 21.86
C ILE A 268 -5.24 -0.45 22.70
N ASP A 269 -5.71 -0.44 23.94
CA ASP A 269 -5.82 0.78 24.77
C ASP A 269 -4.45 1.44 25.02
N HIS A 270 -3.39 0.63 25.04
CA HIS A 270 -2.00 1.09 25.20
C HIS A 270 -1.22 1.09 23.88
N GLU A 271 -1.84 0.69 22.77
CA GLU A 271 -1.19 0.69 21.47
C GLU A 271 -1.39 2.01 20.73
N SER A 272 -0.28 2.50 20.18
CA SER A 272 -0.34 3.56 19.18
C SER A 272 -0.90 2.93 17.89
N THR A 273 -2.14 3.24 17.54
CA THR A 273 -2.80 2.83 16.29
C THR A 273 -2.64 3.93 15.24
N PRO A 274 -2.84 3.63 13.95
CA PRO A 274 -2.86 4.67 12.91
C PRO A 274 -3.89 5.76 13.20
N ALA A 275 -5.02 5.41 13.82
CA ALA A 275 -6.07 6.34 14.23
C ALA A 275 -5.59 7.29 15.33
N THR A 276 -5.02 6.75 16.40
CA THR A 276 -4.56 7.56 17.54
C THR A 276 -3.38 8.44 17.16
N ARG A 277 -2.47 7.94 16.32
CA ARG A 277 -1.41 8.74 15.69
C ARG A 277 -1.97 9.88 14.85
N TRP A 278 -2.87 9.59 13.91
CA TRP A 278 -3.48 10.59 13.06
C TRP A 278 -4.14 11.71 13.89
N TRP A 279 -4.93 11.37 14.91
CA TRP A 279 -5.54 12.36 15.80
C TRP A 279 -4.53 13.15 16.61
N LYS A 280 -3.44 12.53 17.07
CA LYS A 280 -2.33 13.24 17.72
C LYS A 280 -1.77 14.31 16.79
N HIS A 281 -1.60 14.02 15.50
CA HIS A 281 -1.14 15.00 14.52
C HIS A 281 -2.17 16.09 14.20
N ALA A 282 -3.46 15.72 14.15
CA ALA A 282 -4.54 16.67 13.90
C ALA A 282 -4.76 17.64 15.09
N THR A 283 -4.58 17.17 16.33
CA THR A 283 -4.94 17.91 17.56
C THR A 283 -3.78 18.57 18.29
N SER A 284 -2.53 18.07 18.15
CA SER A 284 -1.36 18.70 18.77
C SER A 284 -1.18 20.14 18.30
N GLY A 285 -0.83 21.08 19.18
CA GLY A 285 -0.62 22.51 18.87
C GLY A 285 0.48 22.76 17.82
N ARG A 286 0.87 24.03 17.57
CA ARG A 286 1.89 24.37 16.56
C ARG A 286 3.13 23.48 16.77
N ARG A 287 3.52 22.73 15.73
CA ARG A 287 4.58 21.73 15.85
C ARG A 287 5.93 22.43 15.98
N ALA A 288 6.79 21.93 16.87
CA ALA A 288 8.13 22.45 17.08
C ALA A 288 9.06 22.22 15.87
N ASP A 289 8.75 21.24 15.02
CA ASP A 289 9.51 20.89 13.81
C ASP A 289 9.16 21.76 12.59
N GLY A 290 8.13 22.62 12.68
CA GLY A 290 7.68 23.46 11.57
C GLY A 290 6.93 22.71 10.46
N TRP A 291 6.68 21.41 10.59
CA TRP A 291 6.02 20.59 9.58
C TRP A 291 4.51 20.87 9.51
N THR A 292 3.91 20.67 8.34
CA THR A 292 2.45 20.62 8.21
C THR A 292 1.89 19.33 8.83
N THR A 293 0.59 19.31 9.11
CA THR A 293 -0.07 18.08 9.58
C THR A 293 0.01 16.99 8.51
N MET A 294 -0.10 17.34 7.22
CA MET A 294 0.05 16.39 6.11
C MET A 294 1.45 15.77 6.09
N GLN A 295 2.50 16.59 6.12
CA GLN A 295 3.89 16.12 6.13
C GLN A 295 4.16 15.17 7.32
N ALA A 296 3.68 15.52 8.51
CA ALA A 296 3.86 14.67 9.69
C ALA A 296 3.17 13.31 9.54
N VAL A 297 1.94 13.28 9.00
CA VAL A 297 1.21 12.03 8.71
C VAL A 297 1.91 11.22 7.61
N GLN A 298 2.50 11.86 6.59
CA GLN A 298 3.29 11.16 5.56
C GLN A 298 4.52 10.46 6.14
N VAL A 299 5.29 11.15 6.98
CA VAL A 299 6.48 10.57 7.64
C VAL A 299 6.10 9.35 8.49
N GLU A 300 5.02 9.43 9.27
CA GLU A 300 4.53 8.27 10.02
C GLU A 300 4.04 7.14 9.12
N ASP A 301 3.40 7.48 8.01
CA ASP A 301 2.88 6.48 7.09
C ASP A 301 3.97 5.68 6.36
N ILE A 302 5.06 6.36 6.02
CA ILE A 302 6.27 5.79 5.42
C ILE A 302 6.98 4.87 6.43
N LEU A 303 7.12 5.30 7.69
CA LEU A 303 7.96 4.60 8.66
C LEU A 303 7.21 3.52 9.48
N VAL A 304 5.91 3.67 9.69
CA VAL A 304 5.19 2.90 10.73
C VAL A 304 3.91 2.24 10.23
N ASP A 305 3.12 2.92 9.39
CA ASP A 305 1.74 2.52 9.12
C ASP A 305 1.59 1.71 7.83
N THR A 306 1.39 2.37 6.69
CA THR A 306 0.96 1.71 5.45
C THR A 306 2.15 1.16 4.68
N LEU A 307 3.18 1.97 4.46
CA LEU A 307 4.27 1.58 3.56
C LEU A 307 5.02 0.32 4.01
N PRO A 308 5.34 0.11 5.31
CA PRO A 308 6.02 -1.11 5.73
C PRO A 308 5.22 -2.39 5.46
N LEU A 309 3.87 -2.32 5.51
CA LEU A 309 3.00 -3.45 5.14
C LEU A 309 3.13 -3.75 3.65
N LEU A 310 3.06 -2.72 2.82
CA LEU A 310 3.13 -2.87 1.36
C LEU A 310 4.51 -3.38 0.92
N LEU A 311 5.59 -2.82 1.48
CA LEU A 311 6.95 -3.25 1.15
C LEU A 311 7.22 -4.68 1.58
N ARG A 312 6.70 -5.11 2.74
CA ARG A 312 6.77 -6.53 3.13
C ARG A 312 6.01 -7.41 2.14
N MET A 313 4.78 -7.01 1.79
CA MET A 313 3.96 -7.76 0.82
C MET A 313 4.72 -7.97 -0.48
N GLU A 314 5.31 -6.90 -1.01
CA GLU A 314 6.09 -6.89 -2.25
C GLU A 314 7.36 -7.73 -2.16
N ASP A 315 8.20 -7.49 -1.16
CA ASP A 315 9.45 -8.22 -0.95
C ASP A 315 9.20 -9.72 -0.77
N ARG A 316 8.26 -10.11 0.11
CA ARG A 316 8.01 -11.53 0.39
C ARG A 316 7.33 -12.25 -0.77
N SER A 317 6.43 -11.59 -1.49
CA SER A 317 5.79 -12.18 -2.66
C SER A 317 6.75 -12.30 -3.85
N SER A 318 7.62 -11.31 -4.06
CA SER A 318 8.61 -11.34 -5.15
C SER A 318 9.72 -12.36 -4.88
N MET A 319 10.24 -12.43 -3.66
CA MET A 319 11.29 -13.37 -3.28
C MET A 319 10.84 -14.82 -3.31
N ALA A 320 9.54 -15.11 -3.09
CA ALA A 320 8.99 -16.44 -3.28
C ALA A 320 9.21 -17.00 -4.70
N PHE A 321 9.40 -16.12 -5.69
CA PHE A 321 9.67 -16.49 -7.08
C PHE A 321 11.07 -16.09 -7.56
N SER A 322 11.96 -15.69 -6.65
CA SER A 322 13.30 -15.16 -6.94
C SER A 322 13.25 -13.97 -7.91
N ILE A 323 12.32 -13.05 -7.66
CA ILE A 323 12.20 -11.78 -8.36
C ILE A 323 12.68 -10.67 -7.41
N GLU A 324 13.60 -9.83 -7.88
CA GLU A 324 14.01 -8.62 -7.19
C GLU A 324 13.02 -7.49 -7.52
N ALA A 325 12.19 -7.10 -6.55
CA ALA A 325 11.31 -5.95 -6.68
C ALA A 325 12.07 -4.65 -6.36
N ARG A 326 11.87 -3.63 -7.19
CA ARG A 326 12.50 -2.30 -7.09
C ARG A 326 11.44 -1.22 -7.12
N VAL A 327 11.56 -0.27 -6.21
CA VAL A 327 10.54 0.77 -5.95
C VAL A 327 11.12 2.17 -6.19
N PRO A 328 11.34 2.60 -7.44
CA PRO A 328 12.04 3.86 -7.77
C PRO A 328 11.39 5.11 -7.19
N LEU A 329 10.10 5.06 -6.82
CA LEU A 329 9.41 6.18 -6.16
C LEU A 329 9.80 6.36 -4.68
N LEU A 330 10.54 5.40 -4.12
CA LEU A 330 11.03 5.37 -2.74
C LEU A 330 12.54 5.59 -2.61
N ASP A 331 13.21 6.02 -3.69
CA ASP A 331 14.58 6.51 -3.57
C ASP A 331 14.65 7.65 -2.53
N HIS A 332 15.62 7.58 -1.63
CA HIS A 332 15.74 8.50 -0.50
C HIS A 332 15.70 9.97 -0.91
N LYS A 333 16.35 10.36 -2.02
CA LYS A 333 16.36 11.76 -2.50
C LYS A 333 14.98 12.18 -2.94
N LEU A 334 14.28 11.30 -3.67
CA LEU A 334 12.92 11.55 -4.13
C LEU A 334 11.92 11.61 -2.99
N VAL A 335 12.08 10.76 -1.97
CA VAL A 335 11.27 10.78 -0.74
C VAL A 335 11.47 12.09 0.02
N GLU A 336 12.72 12.50 0.24
CA GLU A 336 13.05 13.76 0.93
C GLU A 336 12.50 14.97 0.18
N PHE A 337 12.70 15.03 -1.14
CA PHE A 337 12.15 16.10 -1.97
C PHE A 337 10.62 16.08 -1.99
N GLY A 338 10.00 14.91 -2.18
CA GLY A 338 8.56 14.73 -2.22
C GLY A 338 7.88 15.15 -0.92
N LEU A 339 8.46 14.81 0.24
CA LEU A 339 7.97 15.26 1.55
C LEU A 339 8.09 16.78 1.72
N SER A 340 9.17 17.36 1.19
CA SER A 340 9.47 18.80 1.25
C SER A 340 8.58 19.65 0.34
N LEU A 341 7.91 19.04 -0.66
CA LEU A 341 6.96 19.77 -1.50
C LEU A 341 5.85 20.42 -0.64
N PRO A 342 5.46 21.66 -0.96
CA PRO A 342 4.27 22.28 -0.38
C PRO A 342 3.04 21.40 -0.57
N ASP A 343 2.17 21.35 0.44
CA ASP A 343 0.99 20.48 0.39
C ASP A 343 0.07 20.77 -0.81
N HIS A 344 0.01 22.03 -1.28
CA HIS A 344 -0.78 22.39 -2.46
C HIS A 344 -0.24 21.81 -3.77
N LEU A 345 1.04 21.43 -3.85
CA LEU A 345 1.60 20.69 -4.99
C LEU A 345 1.35 19.19 -4.89
N LYS A 346 0.97 18.69 -3.71
CA LYS A 346 0.56 17.29 -3.53
C LYS A 346 -0.95 17.16 -3.77
N ILE A 347 -1.74 18.08 -3.24
CA ILE A 347 -3.21 18.12 -3.39
C ILE A 347 -3.63 19.51 -3.86
N GLN A 348 -4.19 19.59 -5.06
CA GLN A 348 -4.64 20.86 -5.65
C GLN A 348 -6.02 20.72 -6.28
N GLY A 349 -6.96 21.58 -5.89
CA GLY A 349 -8.32 21.59 -6.42
C GLY A 349 -8.97 20.21 -6.38
N GLY A 350 -8.87 19.49 -5.26
CA GLY A 350 -9.41 18.14 -5.11
C GLY A 350 -8.67 17.01 -5.86
N VAL A 351 -7.57 17.31 -6.56
CA VAL A 351 -6.73 16.33 -7.25
C VAL A 351 -5.54 15.95 -6.39
N SER A 352 -5.40 14.67 -6.06
CA SER A 352 -4.21 14.14 -5.39
C SER A 352 -3.06 13.88 -6.36
N LYS A 353 -1.84 13.89 -5.83
CA LYS A 353 -0.58 13.70 -6.54
C LYS A 353 -0.41 14.70 -7.69
N PHE A 354 -0.81 15.95 -7.48
CA PHE A 354 -0.84 16.98 -8.52
C PHE A 354 0.54 17.16 -9.20
N ALA A 355 1.60 17.34 -8.42
CA ALA A 355 2.95 17.49 -8.94
C ALA A 355 3.42 16.27 -9.74
N VAL A 356 3.08 15.05 -9.32
CA VAL A 356 3.42 13.82 -10.08
C VAL A 356 2.69 13.80 -11.42
N ARG A 357 1.40 14.16 -11.45
CA ARG A 357 0.64 14.25 -12.70
C ARG A 357 1.28 15.26 -13.64
N GLU A 358 1.69 16.41 -13.15
CA GLU A 358 2.33 17.44 -13.98
C GLU A 358 3.73 17.03 -14.43
N ALA A 359 4.54 16.49 -13.52
CA ALA A 359 5.89 16.00 -13.80
C ALA A 359 5.89 14.85 -14.82
N THR A 360 4.80 14.07 -14.91
CA THR A 360 4.67 12.93 -15.83
C THR A 360 3.93 13.26 -17.14
N ARG A 361 3.65 14.53 -17.42
CA ARG A 361 3.02 14.97 -18.68
C ARG A 361 3.83 14.49 -19.89
N GLY A 362 3.14 13.90 -20.87
CA GLY A 362 3.75 13.37 -22.09
C GLY A 362 4.47 12.02 -21.94
N LEU A 363 4.48 11.41 -20.74
CA LEU A 363 5.08 10.07 -20.54
C LEU A 363 4.06 8.93 -20.69
N MET A 364 2.78 9.22 -20.57
CA MET A 364 1.67 8.26 -20.65
C MET A 364 0.42 8.93 -21.24
N PRO A 365 -0.59 8.17 -21.68
CA PRO A 365 -1.84 8.71 -22.18
C PRO A 365 -2.54 9.62 -21.17
N GLU A 366 -3.11 10.73 -21.65
CA GLU A 366 -3.77 11.72 -20.80
C GLU A 366 -4.96 11.14 -20.03
N ALA A 367 -5.66 10.16 -20.62
CA ALA A 367 -6.76 9.43 -20.00
C ALA A 367 -6.34 8.67 -18.72
N VAL A 368 -5.05 8.29 -18.60
CA VAL A 368 -4.48 7.63 -17.42
C VAL A 368 -3.89 8.67 -16.47
N ARG A 369 -3.10 9.62 -16.99
CA ARG A 369 -2.45 10.67 -16.20
C ARG A 369 -3.44 11.56 -15.44
N SER A 370 -4.58 11.90 -16.05
CA SER A 370 -5.62 12.75 -15.44
C SER A 370 -6.69 11.97 -14.68
N ARG A 371 -6.58 10.63 -14.67
CA ARG A 371 -7.57 9.74 -14.04
C ARG A 371 -7.64 9.98 -12.54
N ARG A 372 -8.85 10.21 -12.04
CA ARG A 372 -9.11 10.42 -10.61
C ARG A 372 -9.66 9.19 -9.90
N THR A 373 -10.26 8.27 -10.66
CA THR A 373 -10.78 7.00 -10.16
C THR A 373 -9.65 5.97 -10.22
N LYS A 374 -9.41 5.23 -9.14
CA LYS A 374 -8.45 4.11 -9.13
C LYS A 374 -8.95 3.06 -8.15
N LEU A 375 -8.93 1.82 -8.58
CA LEU A 375 -9.13 0.67 -7.70
C LEU A 375 -7.79 0.39 -7.02
N GLY A 376 -7.74 0.47 -5.69
CA GLY A 376 -6.53 0.21 -4.91
C GLY A 376 -6.24 -1.28 -4.87
N PHE A 377 -5.64 -1.82 -5.94
CA PHE A 377 -5.29 -3.24 -6.13
C PHE A 377 -6.39 -4.17 -5.58
N ALA A 378 -7.63 -3.88 -5.97
CA ALA A 378 -8.82 -4.49 -5.39
C ALA A 378 -8.95 -5.94 -5.85
N ALA A 379 -9.38 -6.81 -4.94
CA ALA A 379 -9.61 -8.22 -5.19
C ALA A 379 -11.07 -8.59 -4.88
N PRO A 380 -11.58 -9.69 -5.44
CA PRO A 380 -12.97 -10.12 -5.25
C PRO A 380 -13.20 -10.84 -3.90
N ASP A 381 -12.73 -10.27 -2.78
CA ASP A 381 -12.74 -10.92 -1.44
C ASP A 381 -14.12 -11.48 -1.08
N GLY A 382 -15.15 -10.63 -1.04
CA GLY A 382 -16.50 -11.07 -0.67
C GLY A 382 -17.11 -12.08 -1.64
N ARG A 383 -16.87 -11.92 -2.94
CA ARG A 383 -17.43 -12.83 -3.97
C ARG A 383 -16.83 -14.21 -3.89
N TRP A 384 -15.52 -14.29 -3.69
CA TRP A 384 -14.84 -15.58 -3.57
C TRP A 384 -15.20 -16.25 -2.25
N LEU A 385 -15.21 -15.52 -1.13
CA LEU A 385 -15.58 -16.05 0.18
C LEU A 385 -17.05 -16.53 0.25
N ASP A 386 -17.97 -15.87 -0.44
CA ASP A 386 -19.38 -16.29 -0.53
C ASP A 386 -19.62 -17.42 -1.52
N GLY A 387 -18.80 -17.51 -2.57
CA GLY A 387 -19.00 -18.44 -3.67
C GLY A 387 -17.94 -19.54 -3.65
N GLN A 388 -16.94 -19.41 -4.52
CA GLN A 388 -16.00 -20.47 -4.87
C GLN A 388 -15.20 -20.99 -3.68
N LEU A 389 -14.84 -20.14 -2.71
CA LEU A 389 -14.08 -20.52 -1.51
C LEU A 389 -14.98 -21.03 -0.38
N ARG A 390 -16.30 -20.82 -0.44
CA ARG A 390 -17.20 -21.13 0.67
C ARG A 390 -17.10 -22.59 1.14
N PRO A 391 -17.06 -23.62 0.26
CA PRO A 391 -16.95 -25.01 0.71
C PRO A 391 -15.67 -25.29 1.49
N MET A 392 -14.53 -24.83 0.98
CA MET A 392 -13.22 -24.97 1.60
C MET A 392 -13.11 -24.24 2.94
N VAL A 393 -13.65 -23.01 3.00
CA VAL A 393 -13.71 -22.22 4.25
C VAL A 393 -14.65 -22.88 5.27
N THR A 394 -15.76 -23.47 4.82
CA THR A 394 -16.69 -24.21 5.68
C THR A 394 -15.98 -25.41 6.31
N GLU A 395 -15.31 -26.23 5.51
CA GLU A 395 -14.56 -27.39 6.00
C GLU A 395 -13.51 -27.00 7.05
N LEU A 396 -12.75 -25.93 6.78
CA LEU A 396 -11.74 -25.42 7.71
C LEU A 396 -12.34 -24.93 9.04
N ILE A 397 -13.41 -24.13 9.00
CA ILE A 397 -14.02 -23.52 10.19
C ILE A 397 -14.77 -24.57 11.04
N GLU A 398 -15.37 -25.57 10.39
CA GLU A 398 -16.08 -26.65 11.08
C GLU A 398 -15.12 -27.70 11.67
N GLY A 399 -13.90 -27.80 11.13
CA GLY A 399 -12.82 -28.61 11.68
C GLY A 399 -12.18 -28.01 12.95
N SER A 400 -11.10 -28.66 13.41
CA SER A 400 -10.25 -28.12 14.48
C SER A 400 -9.44 -26.95 13.95
N LEU A 401 -9.54 -25.80 14.63
CA LEU A 401 -8.72 -24.63 14.34
C LEU A 401 -7.49 -24.65 15.24
N ARG A 402 -6.32 -24.27 14.72
CA ARG A 402 -5.14 -24.02 15.57
C ARG A 402 -5.27 -22.68 16.30
N CYS A 403 -5.97 -21.72 15.70
CA CYS A 403 -6.17 -20.41 16.30
C CYS A 403 -7.19 -20.36 17.45
N GLU A 404 -7.75 -21.49 17.92
CA GLU A 404 -8.80 -21.55 18.96
C GLU A 404 -8.42 -20.88 20.29
N ARG A 405 -7.11 -20.83 20.56
CA ARG A 405 -6.55 -20.12 21.71
C ARG A 405 -6.80 -18.60 21.65
N PHE A 406 -6.86 -18.03 20.46
CA PHE A 406 -7.01 -16.58 20.23
C PHE A 406 -8.41 -16.22 19.72
N VAL A 407 -9.05 -17.15 19.03
CA VAL A 407 -10.32 -16.98 18.29
C VAL A 407 -11.32 -17.98 18.87
N ASP A 408 -12.46 -17.52 19.37
CA ASP A 408 -13.54 -18.37 19.81
C ASP A 408 -14.31 -18.95 18.61
N PRO A 409 -14.27 -20.28 18.38
CA PRO A 409 -14.94 -20.87 17.22
C PRO A 409 -16.46 -20.80 17.31
N ALA A 410 -17.04 -20.73 18.51
CA ALA A 410 -18.49 -20.75 18.68
C ALA A 410 -19.19 -19.55 18.03
N PRO A 411 -18.86 -18.28 18.36
CA PRO A 411 -19.44 -17.12 17.70
C PRO A 411 -19.07 -17.03 16.21
N LEU A 412 -17.88 -17.51 15.82
CA LEU A 412 -17.47 -17.57 14.42
C LEU A 412 -18.37 -18.49 13.61
N ARG A 413 -18.54 -19.75 14.07
CA ARG A 413 -19.41 -20.75 13.43
C ARG A 413 -20.87 -20.31 13.44
N GLN A 414 -21.34 -19.72 14.54
CA GLN A 414 -22.70 -19.17 14.62
C GLN A 414 -22.93 -18.08 13.58
N TRP A 415 -22.01 -17.12 13.47
CA TRP A 415 -22.09 -16.08 12.45
C TRP A 415 -22.01 -16.66 11.04
N TYR A 416 -21.06 -17.58 10.79
CA TYR A 416 -20.80 -18.16 9.46
C TYR A 416 -21.97 -19.03 8.95
N ARG A 417 -22.70 -19.71 9.85
CA ARG A 417 -23.92 -20.46 9.51
C ARG A 417 -25.14 -19.55 9.35
N SER A 418 -25.10 -18.33 9.88
CA SER A 418 -26.23 -17.41 9.78
C SER A 418 -26.39 -16.85 8.36
N PRO A 419 -27.61 -16.45 7.95
CA PRO A 419 -27.83 -15.74 6.68
C PRO A 419 -27.02 -14.44 6.56
N ALA A 420 -26.60 -13.85 7.69
CA ALA A 420 -25.81 -12.62 7.72
C ALA A 420 -24.36 -12.80 7.25
N SER A 421 -23.90 -14.04 7.04
CA SER A 421 -22.57 -14.35 6.48
C SER A 421 -22.51 -14.13 4.97
N THR A 422 -23.63 -14.34 4.27
CA THR A 422 -23.71 -14.22 2.81
C THR A 422 -24.08 -12.80 2.42
N GLY A 423 -23.35 -12.19 1.50
CA GLY A 423 -23.50 -10.78 1.15
C GLY A 423 -23.13 -9.84 2.30
N ALA A 424 -22.23 -10.29 3.19
CA ALA A 424 -21.78 -9.51 4.33
C ALA A 424 -21.07 -8.21 3.89
N ASN A 425 -20.91 -7.28 4.82
CA ASN A 425 -20.19 -6.05 4.52
C ASN A 425 -18.66 -6.33 4.40
N PRO A 426 -17.89 -5.44 3.74
CA PRO A 426 -16.44 -5.62 3.57
C PRO A 426 -15.64 -5.79 4.88
N GLU A 427 -16.09 -5.19 5.99
CA GLU A 427 -15.42 -5.33 7.29
C GLU A 427 -15.57 -6.74 7.85
N ALA A 428 -16.74 -7.36 7.68
CA ALA A 428 -16.98 -8.75 8.08
C ALA A 428 -16.13 -9.72 7.26
N TYR A 429 -16.03 -9.54 5.93
CA TYR A 429 -15.12 -10.34 5.11
C TYR A 429 -13.65 -10.15 5.48
N GLY A 430 -13.23 -8.90 5.71
CA GLY A 430 -11.88 -8.62 6.19
C GLY A 430 -11.59 -9.27 7.55
N SER A 431 -12.59 -9.32 8.44
CA SER A 431 -12.47 -9.99 9.73
C SER A 431 -12.35 -11.50 9.58
N LEU A 432 -13.19 -12.12 8.75
CA LEU A 432 -13.11 -13.54 8.41
C LEU A 432 -11.74 -13.87 7.81
N PHE A 433 -11.28 -13.08 6.85
CA PHE A 433 -9.97 -13.27 6.21
C PHE A 433 -8.83 -13.23 7.23
N ARG A 434 -8.85 -12.31 8.20
CA ARG A 434 -7.83 -12.25 9.26
C ARG A 434 -7.79 -13.52 10.11
N VAL A 435 -8.95 -14.11 10.42
CA VAL A 435 -9.00 -15.41 11.12
C VAL A 435 -8.39 -16.51 10.25
N LEU A 436 -8.78 -16.57 8.97
CA LEU A 436 -8.23 -17.56 8.03
C LEU A 436 -6.71 -17.39 7.85
N ALA A 437 -6.21 -16.15 7.74
CA ALA A 437 -4.80 -15.87 7.61
C ALA A 437 -4.01 -16.24 8.88
N LEU A 438 -4.58 -16.02 10.06
CA LEU A 438 -3.99 -16.48 11.32
C LEU A 438 -3.94 -18.00 11.38
N GLU A 439 -5.04 -18.67 11.03
CA GLU A 439 -5.13 -20.13 10.99
C GLU A 439 -4.10 -20.74 10.03
N MET A 440 -4.00 -20.21 8.80
CA MET A 440 -3.03 -20.68 7.81
C MET A 440 -1.59 -20.42 8.25
N TRP A 441 -1.32 -19.26 8.86
CA TRP A 441 0.00 -18.99 9.43
C TRP A 441 0.37 -19.96 10.56
N MET A 442 -0.55 -20.22 11.50
CA MET A 442 -0.31 -21.17 12.59
C MET A 442 -0.07 -22.59 12.05
N ARG A 443 -0.80 -23.00 11.00
CA ARG A 443 -0.54 -24.28 10.33
C ARG A 443 0.82 -24.32 9.63
N ALA A 444 1.19 -23.26 8.91
CA ALA A 444 2.43 -23.18 8.16
C ALA A 444 3.69 -23.22 9.05
N PHE A 445 3.60 -22.70 10.28
CA PHE A 445 4.69 -22.67 11.26
C PHE A 445 4.54 -23.70 12.38
N ASP A 446 3.56 -24.60 12.29
CA ASP A 446 3.21 -25.60 13.31
C ASP A 446 3.07 -25.01 14.74
N VAL A 447 2.45 -23.84 14.82
CA VAL A 447 2.16 -23.15 16.08
C VAL A 447 0.84 -23.65 16.65
N ASN A 448 0.81 -23.93 17.97
CA ASN A 448 -0.36 -24.41 18.70
C ASN A 448 -0.87 -23.38 19.72
#